data_AF-A0A3S1IFK4-F1
#
_entry.id   AF-A0A3S1IFK4-F1
#
_cell.length_a   1.000
_cell.length_b   1.000
_cell.length_c   1.000
_cell.angle_alpha   90.00
_cell.angle_beta   90.00
_cell.angle_gamma   90.00
#
_symmetry.space_group_name_H-M   'P 1'
#
loop_
_entity.id
_entity.type
_entity.pdbx_description
1 polymer ?
#
loop_
_entity_poly.entity_id
_entity_poly.type
_entity_poly.pdbx_seq_one_letter_code
_entity_poly.pdbx_strand_id
1 'polypeptide(L)'
;MPLRYRLQLLERLAQEPTLEPRLQVAEAPETPLAVLEQLAGDLELPVRLAVKFNPSCPLQLIELVEGQRAVASNWNTSIEELAILGQSRWAWIRLAVAQNPNANEQTLMQLAQEKIYKIQLAVAQNPNASTETLMHLVKSEVHEIQLAVAKNIGASVDVLNFLAYQDTEIQAAVAEHRNITEDIMHQILPNQQIILEKRKDLPVSILEHIFHERTTQKPVWKDYYLRNLFLSQTNTPAWILAV
;
A
#
# COMPACT_ATOMS: atom_id res chain seq x y z
N MET A 1 -14.78 -22.56 -36.06
CA MET A 1 -13.57 -21.71 -36.07
C MET A 1 -12.35 -22.62 -36.19
N PRO A 2 -11.38 -22.36 -37.07
CA PRO A 2 -10.17 -23.17 -37.17
C PRO A 2 -9.39 -23.15 -35.84
N LEU A 3 -8.73 -24.26 -35.49
CA LEU A 3 -8.13 -24.49 -34.17
C LEU A 3 -7.13 -23.38 -33.77
N ARG A 4 -6.32 -22.91 -34.72
CA ARG A 4 -5.37 -21.81 -34.51
C ARG A 4 -6.03 -20.50 -34.07
N TYR A 5 -7.16 -20.15 -34.66
CA TYR A 5 -7.88 -18.93 -34.28
C TYR A 5 -8.57 -19.09 -32.92
N ARG A 6 -9.05 -20.30 -32.60
CA ARG A 6 -9.61 -20.59 -31.27
C ARG A 6 -8.54 -20.44 -30.18
N LEU A 7 -7.33 -20.94 -30.40
CA LEU A 7 -6.21 -20.79 -29.47
C LEU A 7 -5.86 -19.32 -29.24
N GLN A 8 -5.66 -18.55 -30.31
CA GLN A 8 -5.35 -17.12 -30.21
C GLN A 8 -6.45 -16.32 -29.49
N LEU A 9 -7.72 -16.69 -29.70
CA LEU A 9 -8.84 -16.07 -29.00
C LEU A 9 -8.77 -16.38 -27.50
N LEU A 10 -8.54 -17.64 -27.11
CA LEU A 10 -8.44 -18.02 -25.69
C LEU A 10 -7.24 -17.35 -25.00
N GLU A 11 -6.08 -17.30 -25.66
CA GLU A 11 -4.89 -16.61 -25.15
C GLU A 11 -5.16 -15.12 -24.92
N ARG A 12 -5.85 -14.47 -25.85
CA ARG A 12 -6.22 -13.06 -25.71
C ARG A 12 -7.22 -12.85 -24.56
N LEU A 13 -8.27 -13.68 -24.49
CA LEU A 13 -9.28 -13.60 -23.42
C LEU A 13 -8.67 -13.85 -22.03
N ALA A 14 -7.66 -14.72 -21.94
CA ALA A 14 -6.91 -14.99 -20.71
C ALA A 14 -6.06 -13.79 -20.23
N GLN A 15 -5.86 -12.77 -21.06
CA GLN A 15 -5.10 -11.56 -20.75
C GLN A 15 -6.00 -10.33 -20.50
N GLU A 16 -7.32 -10.47 -20.67
CA GLU A 16 -8.24 -9.36 -20.46
C GLU A 16 -8.21 -8.93 -18.98
N PRO A 17 -8.22 -7.61 -18.69
CA PRO A 17 -8.10 -7.11 -17.32
C PRO A 17 -9.31 -7.47 -16.45
N THR A 18 -10.49 -7.57 -17.07
CA THR A 18 -11.74 -7.95 -16.41
C THR A 18 -11.74 -9.42 -16.01
N LEU A 19 -12.52 -9.75 -14.98
CA LEU A 19 -12.60 -11.11 -14.44
C LEU A 19 -13.31 -12.07 -15.41
N GLU A 20 -14.41 -11.61 -16.03
CA GLU A 20 -15.35 -12.45 -16.75
C GLU A 20 -14.72 -13.21 -17.93
N PRO A 21 -13.93 -12.58 -18.83
CA PRO A 21 -13.31 -13.29 -19.94
C PRO A 21 -12.33 -14.37 -19.48
N ARG A 22 -11.52 -14.06 -18.46
CA ARG A 22 -10.54 -15.00 -17.89
C ARG A 22 -11.22 -16.18 -17.22
N LEU A 23 -12.32 -15.93 -16.50
CA LEU A 23 -13.12 -16.97 -15.86
C LEU A 23 -13.74 -17.91 -16.90
N GLN A 24 -14.35 -17.37 -17.96
CA GLN A 24 -14.93 -18.19 -19.03
C GLN A 24 -13.88 -19.08 -19.71
N VAL A 25 -12.67 -18.56 -19.93
CA VAL A 25 -11.57 -19.36 -20.47
C VAL A 25 -11.17 -20.45 -19.48
N ALA A 26 -11.05 -20.16 -18.19
CA ALA A 26 -10.71 -21.15 -17.18
C ALA A 26 -11.79 -22.24 -17.00
N GLU A 27 -13.07 -21.93 -17.19
CA GLU A 27 -14.18 -22.88 -17.06
C GLU A 27 -14.35 -23.78 -18.30
N ALA A 28 -13.88 -23.36 -19.47
CA ALA A 28 -14.07 -24.12 -20.69
C ALA A 28 -13.29 -25.47 -20.64
N PRO A 29 -13.96 -26.63 -20.81
CA PRO A 29 -13.36 -27.94 -20.54
C PRO A 29 -12.21 -28.32 -21.49
N GLU A 30 -12.20 -27.73 -22.69
CA GLU A 30 -11.18 -27.95 -23.73
C GLU A 30 -10.11 -26.83 -23.74
N THR A 31 -9.99 -26.06 -22.66
CA THR A 31 -8.99 -25.00 -22.59
C THR A 31 -7.59 -25.63 -22.63
N PRO A 32 -6.71 -25.18 -23.54
CA PRO A 32 -5.37 -25.73 -23.68
C PRO A 32 -4.56 -25.55 -22.40
N LEU A 33 -3.71 -26.54 -22.11
CA LEU A 33 -2.84 -26.49 -20.93
C LEU A 33 -2.01 -25.21 -20.84
N ALA A 34 -1.43 -24.73 -21.95
CA ALA A 34 -0.64 -23.49 -21.94
C ALA A 34 -1.45 -22.26 -21.45
N VAL A 35 -2.75 -22.21 -21.73
CA VAL A 35 -3.64 -21.13 -21.27
C VAL A 35 -4.01 -21.36 -19.80
N LEU A 36 -4.25 -22.59 -19.39
CA LEU A 36 -4.46 -22.94 -17.97
C LEU A 36 -3.21 -22.62 -17.12
N GLU A 37 -2.01 -22.87 -17.63
CA GLU A 37 -0.74 -22.49 -16.98
C GLU A 37 -0.65 -20.99 -16.76
N GLN A 38 -1.09 -20.17 -17.71
CA GLN A 38 -1.14 -18.72 -17.54
C GLN A 38 -2.12 -18.32 -16.41
N LEU A 39 -3.31 -18.93 -16.39
CA LEU A 39 -4.38 -18.61 -15.45
C LEU A 39 -4.24 -19.27 -14.06
N ALA A 40 -3.37 -20.28 -13.91
CA ALA A 40 -3.21 -21.01 -12.65
C ALA A 40 -2.81 -20.12 -11.47
N GLY A 41 -2.09 -19.03 -11.76
CA GLY A 41 -1.67 -18.02 -10.79
C GLY A 41 -2.35 -16.67 -10.98
N ASP A 42 -3.58 -16.66 -11.51
CA ASP A 42 -4.43 -15.47 -11.61
C ASP A 42 -4.62 -14.81 -10.24
N LEU A 43 -4.77 -13.48 -10.18
CA LEU A 43 -5.01 -12.77 -8.92
C LEU A 43 -6.41 -13.04 -8.35
N GLU A 44 -7.38 -13.37 -9.21
CA GLU A 44 -8.76 -13.63 -8.84
C GLU A 44 -8.97 -15.08 -8.43
N LEU A 45 -9.48 -15.27 -7.20
CA LEU A 45 -9.76 -16.59 -6.65
C LEU A 45 -10.71 -17.43 -7.54
N PRO A 46 -11.81 -16.89 -8.10
CA PRO A 46 -12.69 -17.66 -8.97
C PRO A 46 -11.97 -18.26 -10.19
N VAL A 47 -11.05 -17.51 -10.81
CA VAL A 47 -10.29 -17.99 -11.96
C VAL A 47 -9.36 -19.14 -11.56
N ARG A 48 -8.64 -19.01 -10.43
CA ARG A 48 -7.77 -20.08 -9.91
C ARG A 48 -8.55 -21.35 -9.59
N LEU A 49 -9.75 -21.22 -9.00
CA LEU A 49 -10.63 -22.36 -8.72
C LEU A 49 -11.13 -23.02 -10.01
N ALA A 50 -11.54 -22.22 -11.01
CA ALA A 50 -11.95 -22.75 -12.30
C ALA A 50 -10.81 -23.54 -12.99
N VAL A 51 -9.57 -23.03 -12.96
CA VAL A 51 -8.39 -23.78 -13.45
C VAL A 51 -8.21 -25.09 -12.68
N LYS A 52 -8.27 -25.05 -11.34
CA LYS A 52 -8.12 -26.23 -10.47
C LYS A 52 -9.12 -27.35 -10.76
N PHE A 53 -10.35 -27.00 -11.12
CA PHE A 53 -11.41 -27.97 -11.44
C PHE A 53 -11.59 -28.20 -12.94
N ASN A 54 -10.76 -27.59 -13.79
CA ASN A 54 -10.82 -27.82 -15.22
C ASN A 54 -10.33 -29.25 -15.55
N PRO A 55 -11.09 -30.06 -16.32
CA PRO A 55 -10.70 -31.42 -16.69
C PRO A 55 -9.34 -31.51 -17.41
N SER A 56 -8.92 -30.44 -18.09
CA SER A 56 -7.65 -30.36 -18.83
C SER A 56 -6.48 -29.86 -17.95
N CYS A 57 -6.72 -29.54 -16.68
CA CYS A 57 -5.67 -29.08 -15.76
C CYS A 57 -5.01 -30.27 -15.03
N PRO A 58 -3.68 -30.47 -15.17
CA PRO A 58 -2.96 -31.46 -14.40
C PRO A 58 -2.82 -31.01 -12.93
N LEU A 59 -2.93 -31.96 -12.00
CA LEU A 59 -2.79 -31.70 -10.56
C LEU A 59 -1.43 -31.07 -10.23
N GLN A 60 -0.37 -31.50 -10.92
CA GLN A 60 1.00 -31.03 -10.70
C GLN A 60 1.16 -29.52 -10.94
N LEU A 61 0.36 -28.94 -11.84
CA LEU A 61 0.37 -27.49 -12.06
C LEU A 61 -0.15 -26.76 -10.82
N ILE A 62 -1.22 -27.27 -10.21
CA ILE A 62 -1.81 -26.69 -9.00
C ILE A 62 -0.84 -26.82 -7.82
N GLU A 63 -0.26 -28.00 -7.63
CA GLU A 63 0.74 -28.25 -6.59
C GLU A 63 1.96 -27.32 -6.73
N LEU A 64 2.42 -27.08 -7.96
CA LEU A 64 3.53 -26.18 -8.24
C LEU A 64 3.20 -24.73 -7.86
N VAL A 65 2.05 -24.21 -8.29
CA VAL A 65 1.64 -22.82 -8.01
C VAL A 65 1.38 -22.63 -6.51
N GLU A 66 0.63 -23.54 -5.89
CA GLU A 66 0.33 -23.49 -4.45
C GLU A 66 1.61 -23.63 -3.62
N GLY A 67 2.56 -24.49 -4.02
CA GLY A 67 3.85 -24.65 -3.37
C GLY A 67 4.72 -23.38 -3.44
N GLN A 68 4.87 -22.78 -4.62
CA GLN A 68 5.59 -21.50 -4.76
C GLN A 68 4.91 -20.38 -3.95
N ARG A 69 3.58 -20.34 -3.95
CA ARG A 69 2.80 -19.37 -3.17
C ARG A 69 2.99 -19.56 -1.67
N ALA A 70 3.10 -20.80 -1.19
CA ALA A 70 3.36 -21.10 0.22
C ALA A 70 4.75 -20.62 0.64
N VAL A 71 5.78 -20.89 -0.17
CA VAL A 71 7.14 -20.38 0.05
C VAL A 71 7.14 -18.84 0.06
N ALA A 72 6.50 -18.20 -0.92
CA ALA A 72 6.44 -16.73 -0.97
C ALA A 72 5.76 -16.10 0.26
N SER A 73 4.81 -16.79 0.91
CA SER A 73 4.12 -16.28 2.10
C SER A 73 4.81 -16.56 3.41
N ASN A 74 5.79 -17.45 3.44
CA ASN A 74 6.46 -17.81 4.68
C ASN A 74 7.40 -16.66 5.10
N TRP A 75 7.20 -16.15 6.32
CA TRP A 75 7.98 -15.03 6.86
C TRP A 75 9.44 -15.40 7.18
N ASN A 76 9.82 -16.66 7.03
CA ASN A 76 11.20 -17.12 7.17
C ASN A 76 11.87 -17.43 5.81
N THR A 77 11.17 -17.20 4.70
CA THR A 77 11.75 -17.39 3.36
C THR A 77 12.90 -16.42 3.14
N SER A 78 13.97 -16.92 2.53
CA SER A 78 15.18 -16.12 2.33
C SER A 78 14.98 -15.02 1.29
N ILE A 79 15.82 -14.00 1.36
CA ILE A 79 15.81 -12.89 0.41
C ILE A 79 16.06 -13.40 -1.01
N GLU A 80 16.96 -14.37 -1.19
CA GLU A 80 17.30 -14.94 -2.50
C GLU A 80 16.12 -15.71 -3.09
N GLU A 81 15.42 -16.51 -2.29
CA GLU A 81 14.23 -17.25 -2.74
C GLU A 81 13.09 -16.29 -3.09
N LEU A 82 12.88 -15.24 -2.29
CA LEU A 82 11.90 -14.20 -2.59
C LEU A 82 12.24 -13.43 -3.86
N ALA A 83 13.52 -13.15 -4.13
CA ALA A 83 13.95 -12.50 -5.37
C ALA A 83 13.67 -13.36 -6.61
N ILE A 84 13.86 -14.68 -6.51
CA ILE A 84 13.51 -15.63 -7.58
C ILE A 84 11.99 -15.66 -7.78
N LEU A 85 11.20 -15.78 -6.70
CA LEU A 85 9.74 -15.80 -6.75
C LEU A 85 9.15 -14.46 -7.20
N GLY A 86 9.84 -13.34 -6.95
CA GLY A 86 9.49 -12.01 -7.45
C GLY A 86 9.53 -11.92 -8.97
N GLN A 87 10.21 -12.84 -9.65
CA GLN A 87 10.23 -12.97 -11.11
C GLN A 87 9.25 -14.03 -11.62
N SER A 88 8.43 -14.62 -10.75
CA SER A 88 7.46 -15.64 -11.14
C SER A 88 6.51 -15.10 -12.20
N ARG A 89 6.16 -15.94 -13.19
CA ARG A 89 5.18 -15.60 -14.23
C ARG A 89 3.79 -15.31 -13.64
N TRP A 90 3.51 -15.86 -12.47
CA TRP A 90 2.20 -15.79 -11.81
C TRP A 90 2.10 -14.56 -10.90
N ALA A 91 1.18 -13.66 -11.23
CA ALA A 91 0.95 -12.45 -10.44
C ALA A 91 0.53 -12.76 -8.99
N TRP A 92 -0.16 -13.88 -8.74
CA TRP A 92 -0.51 -14.30 -7.38
C TRP A 92 0.69 -14.61 -6.49
N ILE A 93 1.77 -15.13 -7.07
CA ILE A 93 3.03 -15.39 -6.35
C ILE A 93 3.80 -14.08 -6.14
N ARG A 94 3.90 -13.25 -7.17
CA ARG A 94 4.54 -11.91 -7.04
C ARG A 94 3.83 -11.04 -5.99
N LEU A 95 2.51 -11.10 -5.91
CA LEU A 95 1.74 -10.46 -4.83
C LEU A 95 2.15 -10.96 -3.45
N ALA A 96 2.34 -12.26 -3.29
CA ALA A 96 2.77 -12.85 -2.03
C ALA A 96 4.18 -12.40 -1.62
N VAL A 97 5.08 -12.29 -2.59
CA VAL A 97 6.42 -11.72 -2.39
C VAL A 97 6.32 -10.27 -1.94
N ALA A 98 5.50 -9.44 -2.62
CA ALA A 98 5.28 -8.05 -2.23
C ALA A 98 4.74 -7.89 -0.79
N GLN A 99 3.94 -8.86 -0.32
CA GLN A 99 3.39 -8.88 1.04
C GLN A 99 4.37 -9.41 2.09
N ASN A 100 5.48 -10.03 1.67
CA ASN A 100 6.41 -10.67 2.60
C ASN A 100 7.32 -9.62 3.26
N PRO A 101 7.37 -9.55 4.61
CA PRO A 101 8.21 -8.59 5.32
C PRO A 101 9.72 -8.86 5.19
N ASN A 102 10.15 -9.98 4.58
CA ASN A 102 11.56 -10.23 4.25
C ASN A 102 11.92 -9.88 2.81
N ALA A 103 10.96 -9.47 1.97
CA ALA A 103 11.27 -9.02 0.62
C ALA A 103 12.22 -7.82 0.69
N ASN A 104 13.31 -7.87 -0.08
CA ASN A 104 14.31 -6.81 -0.07
C ASN A 104 13.90 -5.64 -0.97
N GLU A 105 14.59 -4.51 -0.78
CA GLU A 105 14.31 -3.25 -1.48
C GLU A 105 14.35 -3.41 -3.01
N GLN A 106 15.32 -4.17 -3.54
CA GLN A 106 15.45 -4.39 -4.99
C GLN A 106 14.25 -5.14 -5.58
N THR A 107 13.80 -6.21 -4.91
CA THR A 107 12.62 -6.97 -5.34
C THR A 107 11.36 -6.12 -5.24
N LEU A 108 11.21 -5.36 -4.15
CA LEU A 108 10.06 -4.46 -3.97
C LEU A 108 10.02 -3.35 -5.01
N MET A 109 11.17 -2.75 -5.35
CA MET A 109 11.25 -1.73 -6.40
C MET A 109 10.88 -2.29 -7.78
N GLN A 110 11.33 -3.51 -8.11
CA GLN A 110 10.93 -4.19 -9.34
C GLN A 110 9.40 -4.39 -9.39
N LEU A 111 8.81 -4.88 -8.29
CA LEU A 111 7.37 -5.12 -8.20
C LEU A 111 6.55 -3.81 -8.23
N ALA A 112 7.08 -2.71 -7.69
CA ALA A 112 6.44 -1.38 -7.73
C ALA A 112 6.31 -0.81 -9.14
N GLN A 113 7.20 -1.18 -10.06
CA GLN A 113 7.18 -0.74 -11.46
C GLN A 113 6.12 -1.46 -12.29
N GLU A 114 5.58 -2.58 -11.79
CA GLU A 114 4.48 -3.28 -12.46
C GLU A 114 3.19 -2.47 -12.38
N LYS A 115 2.45 -2.38 -13.50
CA LYS A 115 1.14 -1.72 -13.55
C LYS A 115 0.00 -2.63 -13.05
N ILE A 116 0.22 -3.28 -11.91
CA ILE A 116 -0.76 -4.17 -11.28
C ILE A 116 -1.11 -3.61 -9.90
N TYR A 117 -2.31 -3.03 -9.80
CA TYR A 117 -2.81 -2.34 -8.61
C TYR A 117 -2.58 -3.14 -7.31
N LYS A 118 -2.99 -4.42 -7.28
CA LYS A 118 -2.86 -5.28 -6.07
C LYS A 118 -1.41 -5.44 -5.63
N ILE A 119 -0.47 -5.53 -6.56
CA ILE A 119 0.96 -5.68 -6.27
C ILE A 119 1.54 -4.36 -5.78
N GLN A 120 1.28 -3.24 -6.48
CA GLN A 120 1.75 -1.93 -6.06
C GLN A 120 1.23 -1.54 -4.67
N LEU A 121 -0.04 -1.83 -4.37
CA LEU A 121 -0.61 -1.61 -3.05
C LEU A 121 0.11 -2.44 -1.97
N ALA A 122 0.39 -3.72 -2.26
CA ALA A 122 1.13 -4.57 -1.33
C ALA A 122 2.56 -4.06 -1.09
N VAL A 123 3.24 -3.58 -2.14
CA VAL A 123 4.57 -2.95 -1.98
C VAL A 123 4.47 -1.68 -1.15
N ALA A 124 3.47 -0.82 -1.40
CA ALA A 124 3.26 0.41 -0.62
C ALA A 124 3.01 0.12 0.86
N GLN A 125 2.46 -1.04 1.21
CA GLN A 125 2.22 -1.46 2.59
C GLN A 125 3.41 -2.20 3.23
N ASN A 126 4.41 -2.59 2.44
CA ASN A 126 5.53 -3.39 2.94
C ASN A 126 6.48 -2.52 3.78
N PRO A 127 6.80 -2.92 5.03
CA PRO A 127 7.66 -2.12 5.91
C PRO A 127 9.12 -1.98 5.40
N ASN A 128 9.57 -2.86 4.50
CA ASN A 128 10.89 -2.80 3.89
C ASN A 128 10.91 -2.07 2.54
N ALA A 129 9.79 -1.47 2.11
CA ALA A 129 9.79 -0.64 0.92
C ALA A 129 10.72 0.56 1.13
N SER A 130 11.74 0.68 0.29
CA SER A 130 12.72 1.76 0.40
C SER A 130 12.09 3.13 0.13
N THR A 131 12.74 4.20 0.61
CA THR A 131 12.34 5.58 0.30
C THR A 131 12.18 5.81 -1.21
N GLU A 132 13.08 5.25 -2.03
CA GLU A 132 13.00 5.34 -3.49
C GLU A 132 11.76 4.64 -4.04
N THR A 133 11.44 3.44 -3.53
CA THR A 133 10.25 2.68 -3.92
C THR A 133 8.98 3.42 -3.55
N LEU A 134 8.91 3.96 -2.33
CA LEU A 134 7.76 4.74 -1.86
C LEU A 134 7.61 6.05 -2.67
N MET A 135 8.71 6.75 -2.97
CA MET A 135 8.69 7.94 -3.83
C MET A 135 8.22 7.64 -5.26
N HIS A 136 8.51 6.45 -5.78
CA HIS A 136 7.97 6.01 -7.07
C HIS A 136 6.45 5.81 -6.98
N LEU A 137 5.96 5.14 -5.93
CA LEU A 137 4.54 4.82 -5.74
C LEU A 137 3.67 6.03 -5.41
N VAL A 138 4.20 7.04 -4.72
CA VAL A 138 3.50 8.30 -4.41
C VAL A 138 3.07 9.06 -5.67
N LYS A 139 3.78 8.87 -6.78
CA LYS A 139 3.45 9.47 -8.08
C LYS A 139 2.34 8.72 -8.82
N SER A 140 1.83 7.62 -8.27
CA SER A 140 0.66 6.93 -8.80
C SER A 140 -0.56 7.82 -8.75
N GLU A 141 -1.46 7.71 -9.75
CA GLU A 141 -2.76 8.40 -9.76
C GLU A 141 -3.80 7.69 -8.87
N VAL A 142 -3.44 6.55 -8.27
CA VAL A 142 -4.36 5.74 -7.46
C VAL A 142 -4.30 6.17 -6.01
N HIS A 143 -5.42 6.70 -5.51
CA HIS A 143 -5.62 7.18 -4.14
C HIS A 143 -5.19 6.15 -3.09
N GLU A 144 -5.64 4.90 -3.22
CA GLU A 144 -5.38 3.85 -2.24
C GLU A 144 -3.88 3.53 -2.11
N ILE A 145 -3.12 3.68 -3.21
CA ILE A 145 -1.67 3.49 -3.20
C ILE A 145 -1.01 4.66 -2.45
N GLN A 146 -1.39 5.90 -2.73
CA GLN A 146 -0.84 7.07 -2.04
C GLN A 146 -1.15 7.04 -0.54
N LEU A 147 -2.38 6.66 -0.16
CA LEU A 147 -2.77 6.50 1.23
C LEU A 147 -1.98 5.38 1.93
N ALA A 148 -1.73 4.27 1.24
CA ALA A 148 -0.89 3.19 1.77
C ALA A 148 0.56 3.67 1.99
N VAL A 149 1.11 4.48 1.08
CA VAL A 149 2.44 5.07 1.28
C VAL A 149 2.46 6.02 2.47
N ALA A 150 1.44 6.87 2.64
CA ALA A 150 1.33 7.78 3.79
C ALA A 150 1.33 7.03 5.14
N LYS A 151 0.71 5.84 5.17
CA LYS A 151 0.63 4.98 6.35
C LYS A 151 1.85 4.08 6.54
N ASN A 152 2.76 3.99 5.57
CA ASN A 152 3.91 3.11 5.65
C ASN A 152 4.91 3.62 6.69
N ILE A 153 5.27 2.77 7.65
CA ILE A 153 6.19 3.08 8.75
C ILE A 153 7.60 3.52 8.32
N GLY A 154 8.00 3.15 7.10
CA GLY A 154 9.25 3.51 6.44
C GLY A 154 9.17 4.78 5.59
N ALA A 155 8.01 5.45 5.50
CA ALA A 155 7.87 6.70 4.76
C ALA A 155 8.83 7.76 5.30
N SER A 156 9.67 8.28 4.40
CA SER A 156 10.64 9.34 4.70
C SER A 156 9.95 10.69 4.82
N VAL A 157 10.66 11.67 5.39
CA VAL A 157 10.20 13.07 5.43
C VAL A 157 9.89 13.58 4.02
N ASP A 158 10.72 13.26 3.02
CA ASP A 158 10.52 13.70 1.63
C ASP A 158 9.23 13.15 1.03
N VAL A 159 8.93 11.87 1.30
CA VAL A 159 7.69 11.21 0.91
C VAL A 159 6.48 11.91 1.54
N LEU A 160 6.54 12.13 2.86
CA LEU A 160 5.45 12.76 3.61
C LEU A 160 5.23 14.22 3.20
N ASN A 161 6.30 14.94 2.90
CA ASN A 161 6.24 16.32 2.43
C ASN A 161 5.53 16.42 1.08
N PHE A 162 5.77 15.46 0.17
CA PHE A 162 5.03 15.38 -1.08
C PHE A 162 3.53 15.11 -0.84
N LEU A 163 3.22 14.21 0.10
CA LEU A 163 1.84 13.82 0.43
C LEU A 163 1.07 14.90 1.21
N ALA A 164 1.76 15.83 1.86
CA ALA A 164 1.15 16.94 2.60
C ALA A 164 0.31 17.88 1.72
N TYR A 165 0.53 17.88 0.40
CA TYR A 165 -0.24 18.67 -0.57
C TYR A 165 -1.45 17.92 -1.16
N GLN A 166 -1.68 16.66 -0.78
CA GLN A 166 -2.79 15.85 -1.29
C GLN A 166 -4.09 16.12 -0.52
N ASP A 167 -5.11 15.27 -0.74
CA ASP A 167 -6.41 15.40 -0.09
C ASP A 167 -6.37 15.21 1.43
N THR A 168 -7.52 15.48 2.05
CA THR A 168 -7.70 15.46 3.49
C THR A 168 -7.49 14.09 4.13
N GLU A 169 -7.76 12.99 3.44
CA GLU A 169 -7.58 11.65 3.99
C GLU A 169 -6.08 11.28 4.03
N ILE A 170 -5.35 11.64 2.98
CA ILE A 170 -3.90 11.44 2.91
C ILE A 170 -3.19 12.34 3.94
N GLN A 171 -3.60 13.62 4.04
CA GLN A 171 -3.08 14.54 5.05
C GLN A 171 -3.33 14.03 6.48
N ALA A 172 -4.46 13.38 6.74
CA ALA A 172 -4.74 12.77 8.04
C ALA A 172 -3.74 11.65 8.36
N ALA A 173 -3.44 10.78 7.39
CA ALA A 173 -2.41 9.75 7.56
C ALA A 173 -1.01 10.34 7.79
N VAL A 174 -0.65 11.42 7.06
CA VAL A 174 0.60 12.16 7.27
C VAL A 174 0.67 12.74 8.69
N ALA A 175 -0.41 13.33 9.20
CA ALA A 175 -0.48 13.91 10.55
C ALA A 175 -0.27 12.86 11.67
N GLU A 176 -0.75 11.64 11.47
CA GLU A 176 -0.56 10.52 12.40
C GLU A 176 0.85 9.91 12.31
N HIS A 177 1.61 10.20 11.25
CA HIS A 177 2.88 9.56 11.01
C HIS A 177 3.96 9.96 12.02
N ARG A 178 4.84 9.02 12.38
CA ARG A 178 5.90 9.24 13.38
C ARG A 178 7.07 10.11 12.89
N ASN A 179 7.31 10.11 11.57
CA ASN A 179 8.41 10.85 10.93
C ASN A 179 7.99 12.24 10.44
N ILE A 180 6.81 12.75 10.83
CA ILE A 180 6.35 14.08 10.42
C ILE A 180 7.27 15.16 11.03
N THR A 181 7.61 16.19 10.24
CA THR A 181 8.41 17.34 10.69
C THR A 181 7.52 18.52 11.06
N GLU A 182 8.08 19.46 11.81
CA GLU A 182 7.43 20.73 12.20
C GLU A 182 6.91 21.52 10.99
N ASP A 183 7.69 21.59 9.90
CA ASP A 183 7.28 22.25 8.67
C ASP A 183 6.03 21.62 8.05
N ILE A 184 5.98 20.28 8.00
CA ILE A 184 4.80 19.55 7.49
C ILE A 184 3.61 19.76 8.43
N MET A 185 3.84 19.77 9.76
CA MET A 185 2.77 20.06 10.72
C MET A 185 2.15 21.43 10.45
N HIS A 186 2.96 22.49 10.27
CA HIS A 186 2.46 23.84 9.92
C HIS A 186 1.64 23.82 8.63
N GLN A 187 2.11 23.08 7.62
CA GLN A 187 1.43 22.99 6.33
C GLN A 187 0.04 22.35 6.42
N ILE A 188 -0.11 21.25 7.17
CA ILE A 188 -1.37 20.52 7.26
C ILE A 188 -2.27 20.96 8.42
N LEU A 189 -1.75 21.79 9.34
CA LEU A 189 -2.45 22.28 10.53
C LEU A 189 -3.86 22.81 10.24
N PRO A 190 -4.09 23.65 9.20
CA PRO A 190 -5.42 24.19 8.93
C PRO A 190 -6.48 23.11 8.64
N ASN A 191 -6.07 21.97 8.09
CA ASN A 191 -6.97 20.89 7.70
C ASN A 191 -6.99 19.73 8.72
N GLN A 192 -5.90 19.53 9.48
CA GLN A 192 -5.68 18.36 10.33
C GLN A 192 -5.50 18.71 11.81
N GLN A 193 -5.99 19.87 12.23
CA GLN A 193 -5.84 20.37 13.61
C GLN A 193 -6.28 19.34 14.67
N ILE A 194 -7.42 18.67 14.47
CA ILE A 194 -7.95 17.67 15.43
C ILE A 194 -6.98 16.50 15.64
N ILE A 195 -6.27 16.08 14.59
CA ILE A 195 -5.35 14.94 14.65
C ILE A 195 -4.05 15.38 15.31
N LEU A 196 -3.51 16.53 14.89
CA LEU A 196 -2.29 17.09 15.48
C LEU A 196 -2.46 17.41 16.97
N GLU A 197 -3.60 17.96 17.39
CA GLU A 197 -3.89 18.28 18.81
C GLU A 197 -3.97 17.03 19.71
N LYS A 198 -4.19 15.82 19.16
CA LYS A 198 -4.13 14.57 19.93
C LYS A 198 -2.71 14.10 20.22
N ARG A 199 -1.73 14.62 19.47
CA ARG A 199 -0.31 14.31 19.67
C ARG A 199 0.18 14.92 20.98
N LYS A 200 1.16 14.28 21.61
CA LYS A 200 1.74 14.71 22.91
C LYS A 200 3.15 15.28 22.78
N ASP A 201 3.62 15.40 21.55
CA ASP A 201 4.97 15.73 21.13
C ASP A 201 4.98 16.93 20.16
N LEU A 202 4.01 17.85 20.28
CA LEU A 202 3.93 19.00 19.40
C LEU A 202 5.11 19.97 19.61
N PRO A 203 5.76 20.47 18.54
CA PRO A 203 6.78 21.51 18.62
C PRO A 203 6.23 22.81 19.20
N VAL A 204 7.12 23.61 19.81
CA VAL A 204 6.74 24.88 20.45
C VAL A 204 6.08 25.84 19.45
N SER A 205 6.60 25.95 18.23
CA SER A 205 6.04 26.86 17.22
C SER A 205 4.60 26.50 16.82
N ILE A 206 4.24 25.21 16.83
CA ILE A 206 2.89 24.74 16.56
C ILE A 206 1.97 25.11 17.73
N LEU A 207 2.46 24.97 18.97
CA LEU A 207 1.71 25.39 20.16
C LEU A 207 1.49 26.90 20.18
N GLU A 208 2.50 27.69 19.82
CA GLU A 208 2.40 29.14 19.67
C GLU A 208 1.41 29.53 18.57
N HIS A 209 1.44 28.84 17.42
CA HIS A 209 0.48 29.05 16.34
C HIS A 209 -0.96 28.79 16.80
N ILE A 210 -1.22 27.63 17.42
CA ILE A 210 -2.55 27.27 17.95
C ILE A 210 -3.00 28.28 19.02
N PHE A 211 -2.09 28.71 19.88
CA PHE A 211 -2.37 29.73 20.91
C PHE A 211 -2.83 31.04 20.26
N HIS A 212 -2.06 31.57 19.30
CA HIS A 212 -2.39 32.84 18.67
C HIS A 212 -3.67 32.78 17.82
N GLU A 213 -3.96 31.65 17.19
CA GLU A 213 -5.20 31.46 16.42
C GLU A 213 -6.45 31.48 17.33
N ARG A 214 -6.41 30.76 18.46
CA ARG A 214 -7.61 30.50 19.29
C ARG A 214 -7.79 31.44 20.50
N THR A 215 -6.73 32.06 21.02
CA THR A 215 -6.83 32.97 22.19
C THR A 215 -7.48 34.32 21.90
N THR A 216 -7.79 34.60 20.63
CA THR A 216 -8.59 35.76 20.22
C THR A 216 -10.00 35.78 20.83
N GLN A 217 -10.47 34.66 21.40
CA GLN A 217 -11.85 34.54 21.91
C GLN A 217 -11.96 34.56 23.45
N LYS A 218 -11.06 33.89 24.19
CA LYS A 218 -11.05 33.79 25.67
C LYS A 218 -9.64 33.43 26.20
N PRO A 219 -9.27 33.81 27.45
CA PRO A 219 -8.02 33.37 28.08
C PRO A 219 -7.95 31.85 28.26
N VAL A 220 -6.76 31.26 28.16
CA VAL A 220 -6.54 29.80 28.04
C VAL A 220 -7.12 29.04 29.23
N TRP A 221 -6.99 29.57 30.44
CA TRP A 221 -7.54 28.91 31.64
C TRP A 221 -9.07 28.80 31.66
N LYS A 222 -9.80 29.58 30.84
CA LYS A 222 -11.26 29.50 30.70
C LYS A 222 -11.71 28.49 29.63
N ASP A 223 -10.80 28.08 28.76
CA ASP A 223 -11.08 27.07 27.73
C ASP A 223 -10.55 25.71 28.20
N TYR A 224 -11.48 24.82 28.56
CA TYR A 224 -11.14 23.48 29.05
C TYR A 224 -10.32 22.66 28.04
N TYR A 225 -10.61 22.82 26.75
CA TYR A 225 -9.93 22.08 25.69
C TYR A 225 -8.48 22.57 25.54
N LEU A 226 -8.29 23.88 25.36
CA LEU A 226 -6.95 24.48 25.21
C LEU A 226 -6.09 24.25 26.45
N ARG A 227 -6.68 24.40 27.64
CA ARG A 227 -5.99 24.13 28.91
C ARG A 227 -5.47 22.70 28.96
N ASN A 228 -6.29 21.71 28.61
CA ASN A 228 -5.87 20.31 28.62
C ASN A 228 -4.83 20.01 27.54
N LEU A 229 -4.99 20.56 26.34
CA LEU A 229 -4.02 20.43 25.25
C LEU A 229 -2.64 20.90 25.71
N PHE A 230 -2.52 22.16 26.15
CA PHE A 230 -1.25 22.75 26.56
C PHE A 230 -0.66 22.10 27.81
N LEU A 231 -1.47 21.68 28.79
CA LEU A 231 -0.95 20.97 29.96
C LEU A 231 -0.47 19.55 29.65
N SER A 232 -0.94 18.95 28.56
CA SER A 232 -0.57 17.59 28.16
C SER A 232 0.76 17.50 27.40
N GLN A 233 1.25 18.60 26.82
CA GLN A 233 2.55 18.64 26.15
C GLN A 233 3.65 18.89 27.18
N THR A 234 4.78 18.20 27.02
CA THR A 234 5.92 18.32 27.95
C THR A 234 6.72 19.61 27.74
N ASN A 235 6.54 20.25 26.59
CA ASN A 235 7.34 21.35 26.06
C ASN A 235 6.53 22.64 25.85
N THR A 236 5.36 22.76 26.49
CA THR A 236 4.58 24.01 26.48
C THR A 236 5.34 25.14 27.19
N PRO A 237 5.56 26.30 26.51
CA PRO A 237 6.15 27.46 27.14
C PRO A 237 5.36 27.96 28.37
N ALA A 238 6.07 28.33 29.43
CA ALA A 238 5.45 28.81 30.67
C ALA A 238 4.54 30.04 30.46
N TRP A 239 4.87 30.89 29.48
CA TRP A 239 4.08 32.07 29.16
C TRP A 239 2.72 31.73 28.52
N ILE A 240 2.60 30.62 27.78
CA ILE A 240 1.30 30.13 27.26
C ILE A 240 0.39 29.71 28.42
N LEU A 241 0.97 29.13 29.48
CA LEU A 241 0.22 28.67 30.66
C LEU A 241 -0.14 29.80 31.64
N ALA A 242 0.49 30.96 31.52
CA ALA A 242 0.34 32.11 32.42
C ALA A 242 -0.76 33.11 31.98
N VAL A 243 -1.41 32.89 30.82
CA VAL A 243 -2.39 33.78 30.15
C VAL A 243 -3.77 33.14 30.08
#